data_AF-A0A2R6LI53-F1
#
_entry.id   AF-A0A2R6LI53-F1
#
_cell.length_a   1.000
_cell.length_b   1.000
_cell.length_c   1.000
_cell.angle_alpha   90.00
_cell.angle_beta   90.00
_cell.angle_gamma   90.00
#
_symmetry.space_group_name_H-M   'P 1'
#
loop_
_entity.id
_entity.type
_entity.pdbx_description
1 polymer ?
#
loop_
_entity_poly.entity_id
_entity_poly.type
_entity_poly.pdbx_seq_one_letter_code
_entity_poly.pdbx_strand_id
1 'polypeptide(L)'
;MQTAATAELALLLEVTATPKPGNVDRERDHDDLRFEQFMAGAVGARDGLVAMTDPSVGVGEAFERAVAGMGERAERNTQFGALLVLAPLVRATAREDCTLDGDGVERVVADTTVADAAGFYRAFEHVDVAVRDPPEGMEPLDVRRGADAVPALRERELTLSEVMERSADRDGVAREWVDGHERVFRAARAIADLDGPVPDRAAEVFLELLSREPDTFVADTHGTGTAHSVMVRAQEAREGGPELVRAFAESLVAEGVNPGTTADLVAGALFVAMERDGVTP
;
A
#
# COMPACT_ATOMS: atom_id res chain seq x y z
N MET A 1 20.78 3.27 -0.69
CA MET A 1 20.46 4.69 -0.42
C MET A 1 19.53 5.29 -1.47
N GLN A 2 19.84 5.18 -2.77
CA GLN A 2 18.96 5.72 -3.83
C GLN A 2 17.56 5.10 -3.79
N THR A 3 17.46 3.76 -3.73
CA THR A 3 16.19 3.03 -3.68
C THR A 3 15.26 3.46 -2.54
N ALA A 4 15.80 3.67 -1.32
CA ALA A 4 15.01 4.14 -0.19
C ALA A 4 14.46 5.55 -0.42
N ALA A 5 15.24 6.44 -1.05
CA ALA A 5 14.79 7.78 -1.42
C ALA A 5 13.74 7.73 -2.54
N THR A 6 13.85 6.80 -3.49
CA THR A 6 12.83 6.58 -4.52
C THR A 6 11.52 6.07 -3.90
N ALA A 7 11.59 5.19 -2.90
CA ALA A 7 10.39 4.71 -2.20
C ALA A 7 9.71 5.82 -1.39
N GLU A 8 10.49 6.65 -0.68
CA GLU A 8 9.99 7.85 0.01
C GLU A 8 9.33 8.82 -1.00
N LEU A 9 9.98 9.05 -2.13
CA LEU A 9 9.45 9.89 -3.20
C LEU A 9 8.17 9.32 -3.82
N ALA A 10 8.06 7.99 -3.95
CA ALA A 10 6.84 7.35 -4.44
C ALA A 10 5.65 7.59 -3.50
N LEU A 11 5.87 7.50 -2.18
CA LEU A 11 4.87 7.84 -1.15
C LEU A 11 4.44 9.32 -1.24
N LEU A 12 5.40 10.23 -1.46
CA LEU A 12 5.12 11.66 -1.62
C LEU A 12 4.36 11.97 -2.90
N LEU A 13 4.72 11.34 -4.02
CA LEU A 13 4.05 11.53 -5.30
C LEU A 13 2.63 10.98 -5.30
N GLU A 14 2.40 9.85 -4.63
CA GLU A 14 1.07 9.24 -4.52
C GLU A 14 0.06 10.23 -3.92
N VAL A 15 0.39 10.89 -2.79
CA VAL A 15 -0.54 11.85 -2.18
C VAL A 15 -0.72 13.11 -3.03
N THR A 16 0.26 13.44 -3.89
CA THR A 16 0.15 14.59 -4.81
C THR A 16 -0.72 14.33 -6.03
N ALA A 17 -1.05 13.08 -6.34
CA ALA A 17 -1.92 12.72 -7.44
C ALA A 17 -3.32 13.31 -7.23
N THR A 18 -3.89 13.98 -8.23
CA THR A 18 -5.19 14.65 -8.10
C THR A 18 -5.93 14.65 -9.45
N PRO A 19 -7.22 14.27 -9.50
CA PRO A 19 -8.04 13.81 -8.38
C PRO A 19 -7.75 12.34 -8.00
N LYS A 20 -7.82 12.01 -6.71
CA LYS A 20 -7.91 10.61 -6.22
C LYS A 20 -9.25 10.40 -5.54
N PRO A 21 -10.30 9.96 -6.26
CA PRO A 21 -11.65 9.91 -5.72
C PRO A 21 -11.75 9.25 -4.34
N GLY A 22 -12.22 10.02 -3.34
CA GLY A 22 -12.43 9.56 -1.97
C GLY A 22 -11.19 9.52 -1.07
N ASN A 23 -9.99 9.50 -1.64
CA ASN A 23 -8.75 9.53 -0.85
C ASN A 23 -8.28 10.97 -0.61
N VAL A 24 -7.34 11.15 0.31
CA VAL A 24 -6.64 12.42 0.52
C VAL A 24 -5.80 12.74 -0.71
N ASP A 25 -5.97 13.94 -1.24
CA ASP A 25 -5.20 14.51 -2.33
C ASP A 25 -4.90 16.00 -2.07
N ARG A 26 -4.41 16.73 -3.08
CA ARG A 26 -4.06 18.15 -2.93
C ARG A 26 -5.26 19.08 -2.72
N GLU A 27 -6.45 18.63 -3.09
CA GLU A 27 -7.69 19.41 -3.03
C GLU A 27 -8.62 18.93 -1.90
N ARG A 28 -8.42 17.72 -1.39
CA ARG A 28 -9.38 17.01 -0.53
C ARG A 28 -8.68 16.38 0.67
N ASP A 29 -9.15 16.74 1.85
CA ASP A 29 -8.81 16.11 3.13
C ASP A 29 -10.04 15.37 3.69
N HIS A 30 -9.79 14.50 4.67
CA HIS A 30 -10.82 14.04 5.61
C HIS A 30 -10.67 14.80 6.93
N ASP A 31 -11.73 14.82 7.76
CA ASP A 31 -11.74 15.54 9.05
C ASP A 31 -10.52 15.20 9.94
N ASP A 32 -10.10 13.95 9.86
CA ASP A 32 -9.11 13.32 10.72
C ASP A 32 -7.84 12.90 9.96
N LEU A 33 -7.76 13.14 8.65
CA LEU A 33 -6.65 12.68 7.82
C LEU A 33 -6.40 13.67 6.69
N ARG A 34 -5.24 14.33 6.72
CA ARG A 34 -4.93 15.49 5.88
C ARG A 34 -3.66 15.31 5.07
N PHE A 35 -3.56 16.05 3.97
CA PHE A 35 -2.44 16.02 3.03
C PHE A 35 -1.06 16.16 3.69
N GLU A 36 -0.88 17.11 4.62
CA GLU A 36 0.41 17.31 5.27
C GLU A 36 0.81 16.16 6.20
N GLN A 37 -0.16 15.38 6.71
CA GLN A 37 0.14 14.19 7.51
C GLN A 37 0.73 13.09 6.65
N PHE A 38 0.22 12.88 5.42
CA PHE A 38 0.85 11.96 4.47
C PHE A 38 2.28 12.36 4.13
N MET A 39 2.54 13.65 3.91
CA MET A 39 3.91 14.14 3.70
C MET A 39 4.81 13.88 4.91
N ALA A 40 4.30 14.14 6.12
CA ALA A 40 5.03 13.88 7.35
C ALA A 40 5.29 12.38 7.56
N GLY A 41 4.31 11.53 7.25
CA GLY A 41 4.38 10.08 7.34
C GLY A 41 5.41 9.48 6.40
N ALA A 42 5.44 9.93 5.14
CA ALA A 42 6.44 9.50 4.15
C ALA A 42 7.87 9.80 4.61
N VAL A 43 8.10 11.02 5.13
CA VAL A 43 9.40 11.41 5.71
C VAL A 43 9.73 10.59 6.96
N GLY A 44 8.73 10.33 7.81
CA GLY A 44 8.89 9.51 9.02
C GLY A 44 9.26 8.05 8.72
N ALA A 45 8.75 7.48 7.64
CA ALA A 45 9.02 6.11 7.23
C ALA A 45 10.45 5.86 6.72
N ARG A 46 11.21 6.93 6.43
CA ARG A 46 12.50 6.88 5.75
C ARG A 46 13.50 5.91 6.39
N ASP A 47 13.62 5.89 7.71
CA ASP A 47 14.59 5.03 8.39
C ASP A 47 14.27 3.54 8.23
N GLY A 48 12.99 3.19 8.19
CA GLY A 48 12.56 1.83 7.85
C GLY A 48 12.77 1.48 6.37
N LEU A 49 12.53 2.43 5.45
CA LEU A 49 12.82 2.26 4.03
C LEU A 49 14.33 2.07 3.77
N VAL A 50 15.19 2.78 4.50
CA VAL A 50 16.65 2.56 4.46
C VAL A 50 16.99 1.18 4.98
N ALA A 51 16.41 0.76 6.11
CA ALA A 51 16.61 -0.57 6.66
C ALA A 51 16.16 -1.68 5.69
N MET A 52 15.11 -1.44 4.90
CA MET A 52 14.62 -2.35 3.86
C MET A 52 15.63 -2.57 2.73
N THR A 53 16.64 -1.71 2.59
CA THR A 53 17.74 -1.89 1.63
C THR A 53 18.94 -2.66 2.20
N ASP A 54 18.98 -2.91 3.51
CA ASP A 54 20.08 -3.62 4.18
C ASP A 54 19.74 -5.10 4.31
N PRO A 55 20.44 -6.02 3.63
CA PRO A 55 20.13 -7.46 3.65
C PRO A 55 20.34 -8.12 5.02
N SER A 56 21.00 -7.43 5.96
CA SER A 56 21.15 -7.92 7.33
C SER A 56 19.93 -7.64 8.22
N VAL A 57 18.98 -6.81 7.77
CA VAL A 57 17.75 -6.48 8.49
C VAL A 57 16.58 -7.27 7.88
N GLY A 58 15.76 -7.91 8.71
CA GLY A 58 14.55 -8.60 8.24
C GLY A 58 13.55 -7.63 7.60
N VAL A 59 12.80 -8.11 6.60
CA VAL A 59 11.73 -7.32 5.95
C VAL A 59 10.69 -6.85 6.97
N GLY A 60 10.29 -7.73 7.90
CA GLY A 60 9.31 -7.37 8.93
C GLY A 60 9.84 -6.37 9.94
N GLU A 61 11.12 -6.44 10.31
CA GLU A 61 11.76 -5.46 11.20
C GLU A 61 11.86 -4.08 10.53
N ALA A 62 12.27 -4.05 9.26
CA ALA A 62 12.34 -2.82 8.49
C ALA A 62 10.95 -2.19 8.27
N PHE A 63 9.93 -3.03 8.03
CA PHE A 63 8.54 -2.58 7.91
C PHE A 63 8.02 -1.99 9.23
N GLU A 64 8.22 -2.68 10.36
CA GLU A 64 7.87 -2.17 11.69
C GLU A 64 8.52 -0.80 11.95
N ARG A 65 9.81 -0.65 11.63
CA ARG A 65 10.52 0.63 11.77
C ARG A 65 9.94 1.73 10.89
N ALA A 66 9.53 1.42 9.67
CA ALA A 66 8.91 2.38 8.76
C ALA A 66 7.56 2.85 9.31
N VAL A 67 6.74 1.92 9.78
CA VAL A 67 5.41 2.22 10.35
C VAL A 67 5.54 3.01 11.66
N ALA A 68 6.48 2.65 12.53
CA ALA A 68 6.76 3.39 13.77
C ALA A 68 7.15 4.84 13.47
N GLY A 69 8.12 5.06 12.58
CA GLY A 69 8.55 6.42 12.21
C GLY A 69 7.46 7.24 11.52
N MET A 70 6.64 6.60 10.67
CA MET A 70 5.45 7.23 10.09
C MET A 70 4.47 7.66 11.18
N GLY A 71 4.10 6.77 12.09
CA GLY A 71 3.15 7.01 13.18
C GLY A 71 3.63 8.11 14.15
N GLU A 72 4.90 8.10 14.54
CA GLU A 72 5.51 9.13 15.40
C GLU A 72 5.47 10.51 14.74
N ARG A 73 5.61 10.59 13.42
CA ARG A 73 5.74 11.87 12.71
C ARG A 73 4.39 12.45 12.26
N ALA A 74 3.45 11.59 11.88
CA ALA A 74 2.12 11.97 11.41
C ALA A 74 1.03 11.90 12.49
N GLU A 75 1.34 11.29 13.64
CA GLU A 75 0.44 11.02 14.78
C GLU A 75 -0.79 10.15 14.41
N ARG A 76 -0.73 9.45 13.26
CA ARG A 76 -1.79 8.59 12.72
C ARG A 76 -1.25 7.68 11.61
N ASN A 77 -2.02 6.65 11.27
CA ASN A 77 -1.83 5.89 10.03
C ASN A 77 -2.11 6.75 8.80
N THR A 78 -1.11 6.94 7.95
CA THR A 78 -1.28 7.57 6.64
C THR A 78 -1.11 6.58 5.51
N GLN A 79 -0.14 5.66 5.61
CA GLN A 79 0.39 4.92 4.46
C GLN A 79 0.81 3.47 4.82
N PHE A 80 0.16 2.84 5.82
CA PHE A 80 0.53 1.49 6.25
C PHE A 80 0.51 0.47 5.09
N GLY A 81 -0.58 0.45 4.30
CA GLY A 81 -0.72 -0.46 3.16
C GLY A 81 0.32 -0.18 2.07
N ALA A 82 0.57 1.09 1.75
CA ALA A 82 1.60 1.49 0.79
C ALA A 82 3.01 1.03 1.23
N LEU A 83 3.35 1.18 2.51
CA LEU A 83 4.61 0.65 3.06
C LEU A 83 4.69 -0.87 2.94
N LEU A 84 3.56 -1.56 3.12
CA LEU A 84 3.48 -3.01 3.00
C LEU A 84 3.63 -3.47 1.55
N VAL A 85 3.04 -2.75 0.58
CA VAL A 85 3.26 -2.97 -0.85
C VAL A 85 4.73 -2.74 -1.22
N LEU A 86 5.34 -1.65 -0.71
CA LEU A 86 6.72 -1.26 -1.02
C LEU A 86 7.77 -2.18 -0.43
N ALA A 87 7.54 -2.78 0.74
CA ALA A 87 8.54 -3.55 1.47
C ALA A 87 9.27 -4.61 0.60
N PRO A 88 8.58 -5.56 -0.07
CA PRO A 88 9.25 -6.56 -0.87
C PRO A 88 9.81 -5.99 -2.20
N LEU A 89 9.21 -4.93 -2.75
CA LEU A 89 9.71 -4.23 -3.93
C LEU A 89 11.08 -3.57 -3.66
N VAL A 90 11.18 -2.80 -2.57
CA VAL A 90 12.42 -2.15 -2.13
C VAL A 90 13.51 -3.18 -1.84
N ARG A 91 13.14 -4.28 -1.16
CA ARG A 91 14.06 -5.37 -0.86
C ARG A 91 14.55 -6.08 -2.13
N ALA A 92 13.67 -6.34 -3.10
CA ALA A 92 14.04 -6.97 -4.36
C ALA A 92 14.99 -6.08 -5.17
N THR A 93 14.76 -4.78 -5.22
CA THR A 93 15.66 -3.82 -5.89
C THR A 93 17.03 -3.74 -5.22
N ALA A 94 17.10 -3.88 -3.89
CA ALA A 94 18.36 -3.79 -3.15
C ALA A 94 19.20 -5.08 -3.16
N ARG A 95 18.61 -6.23 -3.49
CA ARG A 95 19.27 -7.53 -3.52
C ARG A 95 20.01 -7.75 -4.84
N GLU A 96 21.29 -8.11 -4.77
CA GLU A 96 22.11 -8.39 -5.97
C GLU A 96 21.65 -9.63 -6.75
N ASP A 97 20.97 -10.57 -6.09
CA ASP A 97 20.46 -11.81 -6.66
C ASP A 97 19.00 -11.72 -7.12
N CYS A 98 18.43 -10.51 -7.12
CA CYS A 98 17.05 -10.24 -7.53
C CYS A 98 17.01 -9.23 -8.68
N THR A 99 15.91 -9.27 -9.43
CA THR A 99 15.54 -8.23 -10.39
C THR A 99 14.23 -7.62 -9.91
N LEU A 100 13.97 -6.35 -10.24
CA LEU A 100 12.68 -5.71 -9.91
C LEU A 100 11.60 -6.17 -10.90
N ASP A 101 11.17 -7.41 -10.73
CA ASP A 101 10.10 -8.09 -11.46
C ASP A 101 9.36 -9.06 -10.52
N GLY A 102 8.34 -9.76 -11.05
CA GLY A 102 7.54 -10.70 -10.26
C GLY A 102 8.40 -11.77 -9.59
N ASP A 103 9.26 -12.46 -10.36
CA ASP A 103 10.12 -13.54 -9.85
C ASP A 103 11.07 -13.07 -8.73
N GLY A 104 11.66 -11.87 -8.86
CA GLY A 104 12.53 -11.31 -7.83
C GLY A 104 11.78 -10.95 -6.55
N VAL A 105 10.56 -10.43 -6.68
CA VAL A 105 9.68 -10.10 -5.56
C VAL A 105 9.16 -11.36 -4.87
N GLU A 106 8.71 -12.36 -5.64
CA GLU A 106 8.30 -13.67 -5.12
C GLU A 106 9.43 -14.34 -4.32
N ARG A 107 10.68 -14.23 -4.79
CA ARG A 107 11.84 -14.74 -4.04
C ARG A 107 12.00 -14.04 -2.69
N VAL A 108 11.82 -12.72 -2.64
CA VAL A 108 11.86 -11.97 -1.38
C VAL A 108 10.75 -12.41 -0.44
N VAL A 109 9.53 -12.58 -0.94
CA VAL A 109 8.38 -13.01 -0.15
C VAL A 109 8.59 -14.43 0.39
N ALA A 110 9.02 -15.36 -0.46
CA ALA A 110 9.31 -16.75 -0.09
C ALA A 110 10.44 -16.88 0.95
N ASP A 111 11.42 -15.96 0.94
CA ASP A 111 12.52 -15.92 1.90
C ASP A 111 12.13 -15.32 3.26
N THR A 112 10.89 -14.81 3.41
CA THR A 112 10.44 -14.27 4.70
C THR A 112 10.33 -15.34 5.79
N THR A 113 10.49 -14.91 7.02
CA THR A 113 10.59 -15.79 8.19
C THR A 113 9.49 -15.51 9.21
N VAL A 114 9.44 -16.33 10.25
CA VAL A 114 8.61 -16.09 11.44
C VAL A 114 8.99 -14.78 12.15
N ALA A 115 10.26 -14.37 12.08
CA ALA A 115 10.70 -13.10 12.64
C ALA A 115 10.13 -11.91 11.85
N ASP A 116 10.02 -12.05 10.52
CA ASP A 116 9.38 -11.06 9.67
C ASP A 116 7.87 -10.96 9.97
N ALA A 117 7.20 -12.11 10.14
CA ALA A 117 5.81 -12.12 10.59
C ALA A 117 5.66 -11.41 11.94
N ALA A 118 6.55 -11.65 12.90
CA ALA A 118 6.50 -10.99 14.19
C ALA A 118 6.69 -9.46 14.09
N GLY A 119 7.57 -8.98 13.19
CA GLY A 119 7.72 -7.54 12.92
C GLY A 119 6.49 -6.92 12.28
N PHE A 120 5.89 -7.61 11.30
CA PHE A 120 4.62 -7.21 10.70
C PHE A 120 3.51 -7.05 11.75
N TYR A 121 3.35 -7.99 12.67
CA TYR A 121 2.34 -7.88 13.73
C TYR A 121 2.62 -6.73 14.69
N ARG A 122 3.89 -6.53 15.12
CA ARG A 122 4.24 -5.38 15.97
C ARG A 122 4.00 -4.04 15.30
N ALA A 123 4.03 -3.97 13.96
CA ALA A 123 3.72 -2.74 13.22
C ALA A 123 2.32 -2.18 13.56
N PHE A 124 1.34 -3.05 13.88
CA PHE A 124 -0.01 -2.65 14.27
C PHE A 124 -0.09 -1.96 15.64
N GLU A 125 0.97 -2.01 16.46
CA GLU A 125 1.00 -1.31 17.76
C GLU A 125 1.33 0.18 17.61
N HIS A 126 1.87 0.58 16.46
CA HIS A 126 2.33 1.96 16.23
C HIS A 126 1.26 2.86 15.64
N VAL A 127 0.24 2.30 14.98
CA VAL A 127 -0.83 3.05 14.32
C VAL A 127 -2.15 2.26 14.28
N ASP A 128 -3.27 2.99 14.23
CA ASP A 128 -4.58 2.38 14.04
C ASP A 128 -4.77 1.96 12.57
N VAL A 129 -4.93 0.65 12.34
CA VAL A 129 -5.21 0.07 11.02
C VAL A 129 -6.63 -0.49 11.01
N ALA A 130 -7.45 -0.02 10.07
CA ALA A 130 -8.78 -0.61 9.89
C ALA A 130 -8.63 -2.00 9.29
N VAL A 131 -9.09 -3.01 10.03
CA VAL A 131 -9.06 -4.42 9.61
C VAL A 131 -10.39 -5.07 9.96
N ARG A 132 -10.86 -5.96 9.09
CA ARG A 132 -12.02 -6.81 9.40
C ARG A 132 -11.71 -7.79 10.53
N ASP A 133 -12.77 -8.27 11.17
CA ASP A 133 -12.66 -9.36 12.13
C ASP A 133 -11.99 -10.59 11.48
N PRO A 134 -11.14 -11.32 12.24
CA PRO A 134 -10.57 -12.56 11.76
C PRO A 134 -11.69 -13.58 11.52
N PRO A 135 -11.54 -14.47 10.53
CA PRO A 135 -12.46 -15.61 10.40
C PRO A 135 -12.34 -16.50 11.64
N GLU A 136 -13.40 -17.28 11.88
CA GLU A 136 -13.47 -18.22 13.01
C GLU A 136 -12.25 -19.15 13.04
N GLY A 137 -11.59 -19.25 14.20
CA GLY A 137 -10.38 -20.06 14.40
C GLY A 137 -9.06 -19.33 14.10
N MET A 138 -9.10 -18.09 13.61
CA MET A 138 -7.90 -17.24 13.43
C MET A 138 -7.74 -16.19 14.53
N GLU A 139 -8.52 -16.23 15.61
CA GLU A 139 -8.45 -15.27 16.73
C GLU A 139 -7.05 -15.17 17.35
N PRO A 140 -6.27 -16.27 17.51
CA PRO A 140 -4.90 -16.17 18.01
C PRO A 140 -3.95 -15.40 17.09
N LEU A 141 -4.30 -15.30 15.80
CA LEU A 141 -3.56 -14.63 14.72
C LEU A 141 -4.27 -13.34 14.26
N ASP A 142 -5.15 -12.78 15.09
CA ASP A 142 -5.70 -11.46 14.83
C ASP A 142 -4.58 -10.42 14.90
N VAL A 143 -4.35 -9.71 13.79
CA VAL A 143 -3.30 -8.69 13.68
C VAL A 143 -3.45 -7.57 14.70
N ARG A 144 -4.67 -7.31 15.19
CA ARG A 144 -4.96 -6.33 16.25
C ARG A 144 -4.36 -6.70 17.60
N ARG A 145 -3.91 -7.95 17.76
CA ARG A 145 -3.20 -8.41 18.97
C ARG A 145 -1.73 -7.97 18.99
N GLY A 146 -1.20 -7.46 17.89
CA GLY A 146 0.18 -6.97 17.83
C GLY A 146 1.19 -8.01 18.31
N ALA A 147 2.07 -7.63 19.23
CA ALA A 147 3.09 -8.50 19.81
C ALA A 147 2.50 -9.74 20.52
N ASP A 148 1.26 -9.68 21.02
CA ASP A 148 0.63 -10.81 21.73
C ASP A 148 0.28 -12.00 20.81
N ALA A 149 0.30 -11.81 19.49
CA ALA A 149 0.17 -12.90 18.52
C ALA A 149 1.49 -13.64 18.25
N VAL A 150 2.64 -13.03 18.59
CA VAL A 150 3.99 -13.57 18.27
C VAL A 150 4.23 -14.98 18.82
N PRO A 151 3.83 -15.32 20.06
CA PRO A 151 3.94 -16.70 20.54
C PRO A 151 3.20 -17.71 19.67
N ALA A 152 2.00 -17.37 19.20
CA ALA A 152 1.20 -18.24 18.33
C ALA A 152 1.83 -18.37 16.93
N LEU A 153 2.41 -17.30 16.37
CA LEU A 153 3.17 -17.35 15.12
C LEU A 153 4.36 -18.31 15.23
N ARG A 154 5.11 -18.24 16.34
CA ARG A 154 6.27 -19.09 16.60
C ARG A 154 5.89 -20.56 16.81
N GLU A 155 4.84 -20.81 17.60
CA GLU A 155 4.33 -22.17 17.84
C GLU A 155 3.90 -22.85 16.54
N ARG A 156 3.32 -22.08 15.60
CA ARG A 156 2.83 -22.57 14.32
C ARG A 156 3.85 -22.44 13.18
N GLU A 157 5.05 -21.95 13.48
CA GLU A 157 6.13 -21.68 12.52
C GLU A 157 5.71 -20.81 11.31
N LEU A 158 4.79 -19.88 11.51
CA LEU A 158 4.21 -19.08 10.42
C LEU A 158 5.14 -17.97 9.96
N THR A 159 5.56 -18.04 8.69
CA THR A 159 6.31 -16.98 8.01
C THR A 159 5.40 -15.84 7.56
N LEU A 160 5.98 -14.71 7.15
CA LEU A 160 5.18 -13.58 6.65
C LEU A 160 4.48 -13.95 5.32
N SER A 161 5.13 -14.71 4.44
CA SER A 161 4.51 -15.26 3.22
C SER A 161 3.21 -16.01 3.54
N GLU A 162 3.26 -16.94 4.50
CA GLU A 162 2.09 -17.74 4.84
C GLU A 162 1.00 -16.91 5.55
N VAL A 163 1.37 -15.83 6.24
CA VAL A 163 0.39 -14.86 6.78
C VAL A 163 -0.33 -14.12 5.65
N MET A 164 0.41 -13.68 4.63
CA MET A 164 -0.17 -13.02 3.45
C MET A 164 -1.06 -13.97 2.64
N GLU A 165 -0.63 -15.21 2.42
CA GLU A 165 -1.43 -16.24 1.73
C GLU A 165 -2.81 -16.44 2.38
N ARG A 166 -2.88 -16.46 3.72
CA ARG A 166 -4.17 -16.60 4.44
C ARG A 166 -5.07 -15.37 4.34
N SER A 167 -4.55 -14.25 3.86
CA SER A 167 -5.26 -12.97 3.78
C SER A 167 -5.59 -12.56 2.34
N ALA A 168 -4.91 -13.13 1.33
CA ALA A 168 -4.99 -12.74 -0.08
C ALA A 168 -6.39 -12.81 -0.73
N ASP A 169 -7.27 -13.67 -0.20
CA ASP A 169 -8.65 -13.76 -0.69
C ASP A 169 -9.48 -12.50 -0.38
N ARG A 170 -9.13 -11.78 0.70
CA ARG A 170 -9.92 -10.66 1.24
C ARG A 170 -9.17 -9.33 1.29
N ASP A 171 -7.84 -9.36 1.25
CA ASP A 171 -6.98 -8.19 1.32
C ASP A 171 -6.18 -8.03 0.01
N GLY A 172 -6.37 -6.89 -0.65
CA GLY A 172 -5.76 -6.60 -1.93
C GLY A 172 -4.25 -6.39 -1.85
N VAL A 173 -3.70 -5.92 -0.71
CA VAL A 173 -2.26 -5.80 -0.53
C VAL A 173 -1.64 -7.17 -0.29
N ALA A 174 -2.27 -8.01 0.54
CA ALA A 174 -1.83 -9.39 0.75
C ALA A 174 -1.86 -10.20 -0.55
N ARG A 175 -2.81 -9.94 -1.45
CA ARG A 175 -2.84 -10.55 -2.78
C ARG A 175 -1.62 -10.19 -3.63
N GLU A 176 -1.16 -8.94 -3.61
CA GLU A 176 0.07 -8.57 -4.33
C GLU A 176 1.27 -9.38 -3.83
N TRP A 177 1.36 -9.64 -2.53
CA TRP A 177 2.45 -10.44 -1.97
C TRP A 177 2.44 -11.90 -2.47
N VAL A 178 1.26 -12.45 -2.73
CA VAL A 178 1.11 -13.83 -3.23
C VAL A 178 1.31 -13.91 -4.75
N ASP A 179 0.84 -12.90 -5.48
CA ASP A 179 0.80 -12.90 -6.95
C ASP A 179 2.00 -12.14 -7.58
N GLY A 180 3.10 -11.96 -6.83
CA GLY A 180 4.31 -11.33 -7.34
C GLY A 180 4.13 -9.87 -7.78
N HIS A 181 3.22 -9.14 -7.13
CA HIS A 181 2.93 -7.71 -7.40
C HIS A 181 2.44 -7.44 -8.83
N GLU A 182 1.69 -8.37 -9.43
CA GLU A 182 1.28 -8.27 -10.83
C GLU A 182 0.52 -6.96 -11.15
N ARG A 183 -0.41 -6.53 -10.27
CA ARG A 183 -1.19 -5.31 -10.50
C ARG A 183 -0.32 -4.07 -10.37
N VAL A 184 0.59 -4.04 -9.40
CA VAL A 184 1.59 -2.97 -9.26
C VAL A 184 2.46 -2.86 -10.51
N PHE A 185 3.00 -3.97 -11.03
CA PHE A 185 3.82 -3.96 -12.24
C PHE A 185 3.06 -3.56 -13.51
N ARG A 186 1.76 -3.88 -13.58
CA ARG A 186 0.87 -3.42 -14.66
C ARG A 186 0.62 -1.92 -14.55
N ALA A 187 0.32 -1.42 -13.35
CA ALA A 187 0.10 -0.01 -13.08
C ALA A 187 1.36 0.81 -13.34
N ALA A 188 2.56 0.32 -12.98
CA ALA A 188 3.82 1.00 -13.25
C ALA A 188 4.06 1.24 -14.75
N ARG A 189 3.78 0.23 -15.58
CA ARG A 189 3.82 0.36 -17.05
C ARG A 189 2.82 1.39 -17.56
N ALA A 190 1.59 1.37 -17.04
CA ALA A 190 0.59 2.38 -17.39
C ALA A 190 1.05 3.80 -17.02
N ILE A 191 1.67 4.01 -15.86
CA ILE A 191 2.25 5.30 -15.47
C ILE A 191 3.37 5.72 -16.43
N ALA A 192 4.22 4.78 -16.85
CA ALA A 192 5.32 5.07 -17.77
C ALA A 192 4.85 5.42 -19.19
N ASP A 193 3.77 4.78 -19.66
CA ASP A 193 3.20 4.97 -21.00
C ASP A 193 2.39 6.26 -21.14
N LEU A 194 1.95 6.86 -20.04
CA LEU A 194 1.22 8.13 -20.03
C LEU A 194 2.17 9.33 -20.15
N ASP A 195 1.70 10.40 -20.79
CA ASP A 195 2.40 11.68 -20.87
C ASP A 195 1.98 12.65 -19.74
N GLY A 196 2.78 13.70 -19.53
CA GLY A 196 2.45 14.78 -18.59
C GLY A 196 3.13 14.66 -17.22
N PRO A 197 2.76 15.48 -16.23
CA PRO A 197 3.30 15.41 -14.88
C PRO A 197 3.02 14.05 -14.21
N VAL A 198 4.00 13.50 -13.48
CA VAL A 198 3.86 12.19 -12.80
C VAL A 198 2.60 12.10 -11.89
N PRO A 199 2.24 13.14 -11.11
CA PRO A 199 1.01 13.09 -10.31
C PRO A 199 -0.28 12.92 -11.13
N ASP A 200 -0.34 13.51 -12.33
CA ASP A 200 -1.51 13.41 -13.21
C ASP A 200 -1.62 11.99 -13.78
N ARG A 201 -0.48 11.38 -14.13
CA ARG A 201 -0.41 9.97 -14.57
C ARG A 201 -0.85 9.02 -13.46
N ALA A 202 -0.40 9.27 -12.24
CA ALA A 202 -0.79 8.49 -11.07
C ALA A 202 -2.30 8.60 -10.78
N ALA A 203 -2.89 9.79 -10.95
CA ALA A 203 -4.33 9.99 -10.79
C ALA A 203 -5.15 9.21 -11.84
N GLU A 204 -4.72 9.21 -13.10
CA GLU A 204 -5.36 8.41 -14.15
C GLU A 204 -5.26 6.91 -13.83
N VAL A 205 -4.09 6.43 -13.40
CA VAL A 205 -3.89 5.01 -13.06
C VAL A 205 -4.64 4.60 -11.80
N PHE A 206 -4.77 5.49 -10.80
CA PHE A 206 -5.63 5.29 -9.64
C PHE A 206 -7.07 5.01 -10.09
N LEU A 207 -7.61 5.87 -10.96
CA LEU A 207 -8.97 5.74 -11.45
C LEU A 207 -9.15 4.49 -12.32
N GLU A 208 -8.13 4.13 -13.12
CA GLU A 208 -8.12 2.87 -13.87
C GLU A 208 -8.21 1.65 -12.94
N LEU A 209 -7.37 1.59 -11.91
CA LEU A 209 -7.39 0.48 -10.95
C LEU A 209 -8.73 0.38 -10.22
N LEU A 210 -9.23 1.52 -9.73
CA LEU A 210 -10.52 1.59 -9.03
C LEU A 210 -11.70 1.14 -9.91
N SER A 211 -11.60 1.34 -11.23
CA SER A 211 -12.62 0.93 -12.19
C SER A 211 -12.62 -0.57 -12.52
N ARG A 212 -11.56 -1.31 -12.14
CA ARG A 212 -11.38 -2.72 -12.53
C ARG A 212 -11.74 -3.71 -11.43
N GLU A 213 -11.43 -3.38 -10.18
CA GLU A 213 -11.64 -4.28 -9.04
C GLU A 213 -12.19 -3.51 -7.84
N PRO A 214 -13.09 -4.10 -7.03
CA PRO A 214 -13.54 -3.49 -5.79
C PRO A 214 -12.38 -3.27 -4.82
N ASP A 215 -12.26 -2.06 -4.28
CA ASP A 215 -11.24 -1.72 -3.30
C ASP A 215 -11.48 -2.46 -1.96
N THR A 216 -10.48 -3.20 -1.50
CA THR A 216 -10.62 -4.03 -0.30
C THR A 216 -10.69 -3.22 1.00
N PHE A 217 -10.05 -2.05 1.06
CA PHE A 217 -10.17 -1.16 2.21
C PHE A 217 -11.57 -0.56 2.32
N VAL A 218 -12.17 -0.15 1.18
CA VAL A 218 -13.59 0.23 1.15
C VAL A 218 -14.48 -0.94 1.56
N ALA A 219 -14.17 -2.15 1.09
CA ALA A 219 -14.95 -3.31 1.45
C ALA A 219 -14.87 -3.59 2.97
N ASP A 220 -13.70 -3.41 3.57
CA ASP A 220 -13.45 -3.62 5.00
C ASP A 220 -14.17 -2.60 5.89
N THR A 221 -14.22 -1.34 5.45
CA THR A 221 -14.79 -0.22 6.23
C THR A 221 -16.27 0.05 5.94
N HIS A 222 -16.73 -0.17 4.71
CA HIS A 222 -18.09 0.14 4.25
C HIS A 222 -18.85 -1.04 3.63
N GLY A 223 -18.24 -2.23 3.57
CA GLY A 223 -18.86 -3.44 3.02
C GLY A 223 -18.68 -3.62 1.51
N THR A 224 -18.80 -4.87 1.05
CA THR A 224 -18.57 -5.27 -0.35
C THR A 224 -19.51 -4.62 -1.35
N GLY A 225 -20.76 -4.35 -0.96
CA GLY A 225 -21.73 -3.63 -1.79
C GLY A 225 -21.28 -2.21 -2.12
N THR A 226 -20.75 -1.49 -1.12
CA THR A 226 -20.20 -0.14 -1.30
C THR A 226 -18.97 -0.18 -2.20
N ALA A 227 -18.03 -1.10 -1.96
CA ALA A 227 -16.85 -1.26 -2.81
C ALA A 227 -17.20 -1.53 -4.29
N HIS A 228 -18.20 -2.37 -4.55
CA HIS A 228 -18.67 -2.61 -5.91
C HIS A 228 -19.36 -1.37 -6.52
N SER A 229 -20.14 -0.62 -5.73
CA SER A 229 -20.73 0.63 -6.20
C SER A 229 -19.69 1.68 -6.55
N VAL A 230 -18.62 1.81 -5.75
CA VAL A 230 -17.48 2.69 -6.03
C VAL A 230 -16.80 2.31 -7.34
N MET A 231 -16.55 1.02 -7.57
CA MET A 231 -15.95 0.53 -8.82
C MET A 231 -16.79 0.89 -10.04
N VAL A 232 -18.12 0.69 -9.99
CA VAL A 232 -19.02 1.06 -11.09
C VAL A 232 -19.02 2.57 -11.33
N ARG A 233 -19.07 3.39 -10.27
CA ARG A 233 -19.00 4.85 -10.38
C ARG A 233 -17.66 5.32 -10.96
N ALA A 234 -16.57 4.62 -10.65
CA ALA A 234 -15.27 4.89 -11.26
C ALA A 234 -15.28 4.58 -12.77
N GLN A 235 -15.93 3.50 -13.21
CA GLN A 235 -16.12 3.21 -14.64
C GLN A 235 -16.91 4.33 -15.34
N GLU A 236 -18.04 4.73 -14.77
CA GLU A 236 -18.87 5.82 -15.30
C GLU A 236 -18.09 7.15 -15.36
N ALA A 237 -17.33 7.47 -14.30
CA ALA A 237 -16.51 8.68 -14.23
C ALA A 237 -15.45 8.73 -15.33
N ARG A 238 -14.80 7.60 -15.64
CA ARG A 238 -13.82 7.50 -16.75
C ARG A 238 -14.46 7.77 -18.10
N GLU A 239 -15.68 7.29 -18.32
CA GLU A 239 -16.42 7.53 -19.56
C GLU A 239 -16.96 8.96 -19.67
N GLY A 240 -17.30 9.58 -18.53
CA GLY A 240 -17.87 10.93 -18.45
C GLY A 240 -16.86 12.08 -18.43
N GLY A 241 -15.58 11.77 -18.30
CA GLY A 241 -14.50 12.76 -18.38
C GLY A 241 -14.28 13.60 -17.10
N PRO A 242 -13.40 14.61 -17.15
CA PRO A 242 -12.81 15.23 -15.96
C PRO A 242 -13.81 15.85 -14.96
N GLU A 243 -14.92 16.41 -15.45
CA GLU A 243 -15.95 16.98 -14.57
C GLU A 243 -16.69 15.90 -13.78
N LEU A 244 -16.96 14.75 -14.39
CA LEU A 244 -17.59 13.63 -13.69
C LEU A 244 -16.63 12.99 -12.71
N VAL A 245 -15.34 12.90 -13.05
CA VAL A 245 -14.29 12.44 -12.12
C VAL A 245 -14.21 13.35 -10.89
N ARG A 246 -14.25 14.67 -11.07
CA ARG A 246 -14.24 15.63 -9.97
C ARG A 246 -15.47 15.49 -9.08
N ALA A 247 -16.66 15.41 -9.67
CA ALA A 247 -17.91 15.20 -8.93
C ALA A 247 -17.92 13.86 -8.19
N PHE A 248 -17.40 12.80 -8.81
CA PHE A 248 -17.22 11.50 -8.19
C PHE A 248 -16.27 11.59 -6.99
N ALA A 249 -15.12 12.26 -7.14
CA ALA A 249 -14.17 12.44 -6.05
C ALA A 249 -14.78 13.17 -4.85
N GLU A 250 -15.50 14.27 -5.09
CA GLU A 250 -16.20 15.02 -4.05
C GLU A 250 -17.27 14.18 -3.35
N SER A 251 -18.03 13.39 -4.11
CA SER A 251 -19.09 12.54 -3.54
C SER A 251 -18.55 11.47 -2.59
N LEU A 252 -17.40 10.84 -2.90
CA LEU A 252 -16.81 9.85 -2.01
C LEU A 252 -16.27 10.47 -0.72
N VAL A 253 -15.67 11.67 -0.79
CA VAL A 253 -15.25 12.40 0.41
C VAL A 253 -16.45 12.74 1.29
N ALA A 254 -17.55 13.22 0.70
CA ALA A 254 -18.79 13.51 1.43
C ALA A 254 -19.44 12.26 2.06
N GLU A 255 -19.25 11.10 1.43
CA GLU A 255 -19.70 9.80 1.95
C GLU A 255 -18.72 9.19 2.97
N GLY A 256 -17.55 9.80 3.17
CA GLY A 256 -16.47 9.28 4.02
C GLY A 256 -15.84 7.99 3.49
N VAL A 257 -15.92 7.74 2.17
CA VAL A 257 -15.44 6.52 1.52
C VAL A 257 -14.06 6.74 0.91
N ASN A 258 -13.06 6.01 1.41
CA ASN A 258 -11.67 6.13 0.96
C ASN A 258 -11.19 4.85 0.26
N PRO A 259 -10.88 4.87 -1.05
CA PRO A 259 -10.22 3.75 -1.75
C PRO A 259 -8.72 3.63 -1.40
N GLY A 260 -8.46 3.20 -0.17
CA GLY A 260 -7.11 3.10 0.41
C GLY A 260 -6.22 2.06 -0.26
N THR A 261 -6.74 0.85 -0.52
CA THR A 261 -5.95 -0.20 -1.17
C THR A 261 -5.49 0.23 -2.56
N THR A 262 -6.35 0.92 -3.32
CA THR A 262 -6.02 1.42 -4.65
C THR A 262 -4.86 2.42 -4.59
N ALA A 263 -4.84 3.32 -3.60
CA ALA A 263 -3.72 4.23 -3.39
C ALA A 263 -2.43 3.50 -3.01
N ASP A 264 -2.52 2.48 -2.16
CA ASP A 264 -1.35 1.67 -1.76
C ASP A 264 -0.68 1.02 -2.99
N LEU A 265 -1.48 0.51 -3.93
CA LEU A 265 -0.98 -0.05 -5.19
C LEU A 265 -0.35 1.01 -6.09
N VAL A 266 -0.92 2.22 -6.14
CA VAL A 266 -0.36 3.35 -6.92
C VAL A 266 0.99 3.79 -6.35
N ALA A 267 1.17 3.82 -5.02
CA ALA A 267 2.48 4.08 -4.40
C ALA A 267 3.53 3.05 -4.84
N GLY A 268 3.19 1.76 -4.80
CA GLY A 268 4.05 0.69 -5.32
C GLY A 268 4.37 0.86 -6.80
N ALA A 269 3.36 1.22 -7.60
CA ALA A 269 3.50 1.42 -9.04
C ALA A 269 4.42 2.58 -9.38
N LEU A 270 4.31 3.70 -8.64
CA LEU A 270 5.21 4.86 -8.77
C LEU A 270 6.66 4.48 -8.48
N PHE A 271 6.90 3.69 -7.42
CA PHE A 271 8.24 3.21 -7.09
C PHE A 271 8.83 2.38 -8.24
N VAL A 272 8.08 1.39 -8.73
CA VAL A 272 8.52 0.54 -9.85
C VAL A 272 8.75 1.36 -11.11
N ALA A 273 7.85 2.28 -11.43
CA ALA A 273 7.95 3.09 -12.64
C ALA A 273 9.22 3.94 -12.65
N MET A 274 9.63 4.47 -11.49
CA MET A 274 10.86 5.25 -11.34
C MET A 274 12.12 4.37 -11.34
N GLU A 275 12.11 3.22 -10.63
CA GLU A 275 13.29 2.34 -10.53
C GLU A 275 13.56 1.55 -11.82
N ARG A 276 12.51 1.18 -12.56
CA ARG A 276 12.61 0.24 -13.69
C ARG A 276 12.22 0.85 -15.03
N ASP A 277 11.16 1.65 -15.06
CA ASP A 277 10.49 2.04 -16.32
C ASP A 277 10.86 3.46 -16.80
N GLY A 278 11.85 4.10 -16.15
CA GLY A 278 12.46 5.35 -16.60
C GLY A 278 11.63 6.61 -16.31
N VAL A 279 10.63 6.51 -15.43
CA VAL A 279 9.82 7.67 -15.02
C VAL A 279 10.66 8.59 -14.12
N THR A 280 10.63 9.89 -14.41
CA THR A 280 11.29 10.93 -13.62
C THR A 280 10.28 12.05 -13.33
N PRO A 281 10.19 12.55 -12.08
CA PRO A 281 9.29 13.67 -11.74
C PRO A 281 9.74 15.03 -12.27
#